data_AF-A0A8E2E377-F1
#
_entry.id   AF-A0A8E2E377-F1
#
_cell.length_a   1.000
_cell.length_b   1.000
_cell.length_c   1.000
_cell.angle_alpha   90.00
_cell.angle_beta   90.00
_cell.angle_gamma   90.00
#
_symmetry.space_group_name_H-M   'P 1'
#
loop_
_entity.id
_entity.type
_entity.pdbx_description
1 polymer ?
#
loop_
_entity_poly.entity_id
_entity_poly.type
_entity_poly.pdbx_seq_one_letter_code
_entity_poly.pdbx_strand_id
1 'polypeptide(L)'
;LDAKLAKIRQWLSAPEPSMNYQKALKQRQADTGLWFLESKQYTKWKTGTISSLWLYGIPGCGKTVLSSTVLRNMLQHCHDDPGKVIAYFYFDFNDTQKQDPELMLRSLICQLSQQCVKIPTGLYTLCSSCENGQRQPSLDALLEVTQQMIREFPQSYIILDALDECADRAKLMGILEKIAEWQLQKLHLLVTSRRERDIESSLECFIDRQNAICLQTELVDKDIQRYVRQRLSDDKSLSKWQKDPTIRQEIETALMKGAHGMFRWAACQLDTLGKCRSRLTLRKSLATLPPTLNETYDRILSAIDKEDSEYAVRILRWLTFSSRPLLLEEISEIVAIDVKHDPVFNSEGVLEDPLEALDICSSLVTIATIEESGRRGRNYGSQSTRQVIVLAHYSVKEYLISERSRQGRAARYSMQEAICNEFIAKSCLGYLLQILQSESLSAKSIEEFKLAQYSAEFWMSHAQAAMEQTETLSRLAMKLFSTRNNAYINWIRIHDPEEPWKGPNFRKVPERVPAPLYYASRAGLIKVVSLLLENEIDVNAQGGEYGNALQVASYGGHEQVVKLLLDKSADVNAQGGEYGNALQVASYGGHEQIVKLLLDKGA
;
A
#
# COMPACT_ATOMS: atom_id res chain seq x y z
N LEU A 1 -23.07 12.61 18.00
CA LEU A 1 -22.49 11.28 17.72
C LEU A 1 -21.30 11.44 16.78
N ASP A 2 -21.51 12.13 15.66
CA ASP A 2 -20.59 12.22 14.52
C ASP A 2 -19.22 12.82 14.83
N ALA A 3 -19.15 13.88 15.65
CA ALA A 3 -17.85 14.48 16.01
C ALA A 3 -16.96 13.55 16.86
N LYS A 4 -17.56 12.68 17.70
CA LYS A 4 -16.81 11.69 18.48
C LYS A 4 -16.38 10.51 17.61
N LEU A 5 -17.28 10.02 16.76
CA LEU A 5 -16.97 8.95 15.80
C LEU A 5 -15.87 9.37 14.81
N ALA A 6 -15.91 10.62 14.32
CA ALA A 6 -14.87 11.18 13.45
C ALA A 6 -13.50 11.24 14.13
N LYS A 7 -13.44 11.56 15.43
CA LYS A 7 -12.20 11.50 16.21
C LYS A 7 -11.67 10.07 16.33
N ILE A 8 -12.55 9.10 16.64
CA ILE A 8 -12.17 7.68 16.72
C ILE A 8 -11.65 7.17 15.37
N ARG A 9 -12.29 7.55 14.25
CA ARG A 9 -11.81 7.19 12.91
C ARG A 9 -10.45 7.80 12.59
N GLN A 10 -10.26 9.09 12.89
CA GLN A 10 -8.97 9.76 12.73
C GLN A 10 -7.88 9.06 13.57
N TRP A 11 -8.24 8.68 14.79
CA TRP A 11 -7.37 7.96 15.70
C TRP A 11 -6.99 6.57 15.18
N LEU A 12 -7.95 5.75 14.75
CA LEU A 12 -7.66 4.42 14.18
C LEU A 12 -6.78 4.51 12.92
N SER A 13 -6.81 5.64 12.22
CA SER A 13 -6.00 5.90 11.02
C SER A 13 -6.10 4.76 10.00
N ALA A 14 -7.33 4.24 9.82
CA ALA A 14 -7.55 3.06 9.03
C ALA A 14 -7.48 3.36 7.53
N PRO A 15 -6.86 2.48 6.72
CA PRO A 15 -6.88 2.61 5.27
C PRO A 15 -8.29 2.39 4.71
N GLU A 16 -8.61 3.13 3.66
CA GLU A 16 -9.94 3.18 3.04
C GLU A 16 -10.02 2.19 1.85
N PRO A 17 -10.83 1.11 1.93
CA PRO A 17 -10.87 0.05 0.92
C PRO A 17 -11.85 0.34 -0.23
N SER A 18 -12.72 1.35 -0.11
CA SER A 18 -13.73 1.67 -1.13
C SER A 18 -13.15 2.02 -2.51
N MET A 19 -11.94 2.57 -2.57
CA MET A 19 -11.27 2.87 -3.84
C MET A 19 -10.95 1.60 -4.64
N ASN A 20 -10.45 0.55 -3.98
CA ASN A 20 -10.16 -0.73 -4.61
C ASN A 20 -11.44 -1.36 -5.15
N TYR A 21 -12.52 -1.27 -4.36
CA TYR A 21 -13.85 -1.70 -4.78
C TYR A 21 -14.34 -0.93 -6.02
N GLN A 22 -14.29 0.40 -6.02
CA GLN A 22 -14.70 1.23 -7.16
C GLN A 22 -13.83 0.95 -8.41
N LYS A 23 -12.52 0.81 -8.25
CA LYS A 23 -11.58 0.45 -9.33
C LYS A 23 -11.94 -0.91 -9.94
N ALA A 24 -12.15 -1.92 -9.09
CA ALA A 24 -12.54 -3.26 -9.53
C ALA A 24 -13.90 -3.26 -10.26
N LEU A 25 -14.87 -2.49 -9.76
CA LEU A 25 -16.16 -2.31 -10.41
C LEU A 25 -16.06 -1.61 -11.78
N LYS A 26 -15.18 -0.61 -11.94
CA LYS A 26 -14.95 0.05 -13.23
C LYS A 26 -14.32 -0.90 -14.26
N GLN A 27 -13.51 -1.85 -13.80
CA GLN A 27 -12.88 -2.86 -14.67
C GLN A 27 -13.82 -4.01 -15.03
N ARG A 28 -14.86 -4.25 -14.22
CA ARG A 28 -15.86 -5.29 -14.44
C ARG A 28 -16.61 -5.05 -15.76
N GLN A 29 -16.77 -6.11 -16.54
CA GLN A 29 -17.69 -6.12 -17.69
C GLN A 29 -19.08 -6.62 -17.26
N ALA A 30 -20.11 -6.20 -17.99
CA ALA A 30 -21.46 -6.71 -17.73
C ALA A 30 -21.47 -8.24 -17.86
N ASP A 31 -22.24 -8.90 -17.00
CA ASP A 31 -22.45 -10.35 -17.00
C ASP A 31 -21.24 -11.27 -16.75
N THR A 32 -20.06 -10.72 -16.44
CA THR A 32 -18.91 -11.53 -15.97
C THR A 32 -19.07 -11.91 -14.50
N GLY A 33 -18.65 -13.13 -14.12
CA GLY A 33 -18.72 -13.63 -12.75
C GLY A 33 -20.12 -14.07 -12.27
N LEU A 34 -21.16 -14.01 -13.11
CA LEU A 34 -22.53 -14.42 -12.76
C LEU A 34 -22.62 -15.91 -12.40
N TRP A 35 -21.84 -16.75 -13.08
CA TRP A 35 -21.77 -18.19 -12.82
C TRP A 35 -21.49 -18.51 -11.35
N PHE A 36 -20.74 -17.64 -10.67
CA PHE A 36 -20.43 -17.81 -9.26
C PHE A 36 -21.60 -17.40 -8.36
N LEU A 37 -22.24 -16.27 -8.66
CA LEU A 37 -23.42 -15.80 -7.91
C LEU A 37 -24.62 -16.76 -8.04
N GLU A 38 -24.70 -17.51 -9.14
CA GLU A 38 -25.71 -18.53 -9.39
C GLU A 38 -25.33 -19.91 -8.80
N SER A 39 -24.13 -20.03 -8.23
CA SER A 39 -23.65 -21.30 -7.70
C SER A 39 -24.35 -21.71 -6.41
N LYS A 40 -24.40 -23.03 -6.17
CA LYS A 40 -24.91 -23.60 -4.92
C LYS A 40 -24.03 -23.21 -3.73
N GLN A 41 -22.72 -23.13 -3.94
CA GLN A 41 -21.74 -22.74 -2.92
C GLN A 41 -21.96 -21.31 -2.45
N TYR A 42 -22.12 -20.36 -3.39
CA TYR A 42 -22.39 -18.97 -3.04
C TYR A 42 -23.73 -18.81 -2.30
N THR A 43 -24.78 -19.50 -2.75
CA THR A 43 -26.08 -19.47 -2.08
C THR A 43 -25.99 -20.00 -0.65
N LYS A 44 -25.30 -21.13 -0.45
CA LYS A 44 -25.04 -21.70 0.88
C LYS A 44 -24.23 -20.75 1.76
N TRP A 45 -23.20 -20.11 1.20
CA TRP A 45 -22.43 -19.12 1.93
C TRP A 45 -23.27 -17.90 2.33
N LYS A 46 -24.14 -17.42 1.43
CA LYS A 46 -24.99 -16.26 1.69
C LYS A 46 -26.06 -16.49 2.76
N THR A 47 -26.65 -17.69 2.82
CA THR A 47 -27.81 -17.97 3.70
C THR A 47 -27.55 -18.99 4.81
N GLY A 48 -26.35 -19.57 4.87
CA GLY A 48 -25.99 -20.61 5.84
C GLY A 48 -25.89 -20.10 7.27
N THR A 49 -25.52 -20.99 8.21
CA THR A 49 -25.22 -20.63 9.59
C THR A 49 -23.78 -20.15 9.72
N ILE A 50 -22.79 -21.03 9.62
CA ILE A 50 -21.37 -20.66 9.57
C ILE A 50 -20.84 -21.02 8.19
N SER A 51 -20.24 -20.07 7.48
CA SER A 51 -19.66 -20.35 6.17
C SER A 51 -18.45 -19.49 5.87
N SER A 52 -17.33 -20.17 5.65
CA SER A 52 -16.12 -19.59 5.08
C SER A 52 -15.97 -20.09 3.64
N LEU A 53 -15.60 -19.20 2.73
CA LEU A 53 -15.40 -19.49 1.32
C LEU A 53 -14.05 -18.93 0.86
N TRP A 54 -13.31 -19.72 0.09
CA TRP A 54 -12.03 -19.32 -0.47
C TRP A 54 -12.06 -19.39 -1.99
N LEU A 55 -11.85 -18.26 -2.66
CA LEU A 55 -11.73 -18.17 -4.12
C LEU A 55 -10.26 -18.02 -4.49
N TYR A 56 -9.69 -19.00 -5.21
CA TYR A 56 -8.28 -18.94 -5.61
C TYR A 56 -8.05 -19.10 -7.11
N GLY A 57 -6.95 -18.55 -7.60
CA GLY A 57 -6.59 -18.66 -9.01
C GLY A 57 -5.27 -17.97 -9.37
N ILE A 58 -4.85 -18.16 -10.62
CA ILE A 58 -3.59 -17.64 -11.16
C ILE A 58 -3.55 -16.09 -11.21
N PRO A 59 -2.37 -15.46 -11.38
CA PRO A 59 -2.28 -14.01 -11.56
C PRO A 59 -3.11 -13.54 -12.76
N GLY A 60 -3.86 -12.45 -12.58
CA GLY A 60 -4.63 -11.85 -13.67
C GLY A 60 -5.88 -12.61 -14.11
N CYS A 61 -6.35 -13.63 -13.37
CA CYS A 61 -7.60 -14.35 -13.68
C CYS A 61 -8.90 -13.63 -13.24
N GLY A 62 -8.80 -12.45 -12.62
CA GLY A 62 -9.96 -11.64 -12.27
C GLY A 62 -10.53 -11.83 -10.86
N LYS A 63 -9.75 -12.36 -9.90
CA LYS A 63 -10.14 -12.53 -8.48
C LYS A 63 -10.78 -11.26 -7.88
N THR A 64 -10.09 -10.12 -7.96
CA THR A 64 -10.54 -8.82 -7.46
C THR A 64 -11.82 -8.31 -8.15
N VAL A 65 -11.98 -8.59 -9.45
CA VAL A 65 -13.20 -8.25 -10.17
C VAL A 65 -14.38 -9.11 -9.68
N LEU A 66 -14.13 -10.40 -9.42
CA LEU A 66 -15.14 -11.31 -8.89
C LEU A 66 -15.54 -10.96 -7.44
N SER A 67 -14.58 -10.67 -6.55
CA SER A 67 -14.88 -10.25 -5.18
C SER A 67 -15.66 -8.94 -5.14
N SER A 68 -15.35 -7.97 -6.02
CA SER A 68 -16.16 -6.75 -6.16
C SER A 68 -17.60 -7.03 -6.62
N THR A 69 -17.78 -8.05 -7.47
CA THR A 69 -19.11 -8.48 -7.93
C THR A 69 -19.91 -9.09 -6.78
N VAL A 70 -19.27 -9.89 -5.93
CA VAL A 70 -19.86 -10.43 -4.70
C VAL A 70 -20.21 -9.32 -3.73
N LEU A 71 -19.27 -8.40 -3.45
CA LEU A 71 -19.49 -7.28 -2.55
C LEU A 71 -20.66 -6.41 -3.01
N ARG A 72 -20.78 -6.12 -4.30
CA ARG A 72 -21.93 -5.39 -4.85
C ARG A 72 -23.26 -6.12 -4.60
N ASN A 73 -23.29 -7.43 -4.81
CA ASN A 73 -24.49 -8.24 -4.52
C ASN A 73 -24.84 -8.22 -3.02
N MET A 74 -23.82 -8.26 -2.15
CA MET A 74 -24.02 -8.29 -0.72
C MET A 74 -24.39 -6.93 -0.13
N LEU A 75 -23.84 -5.84 -0.63
CA LEU A 75 -24.28 -4.48 -0.28
C LEU A 75 -25.76 -4.29 -0.57
N GLN A 76 -26.24 -4.78 -1.73
CA GLN A 76 -27.68 -4.79 -2.05
C GLN A 76 -28.48 -5.70 -1.11
N HIS A 77 -27.92 -6.84 -0.72
CA HIS A 77 -28.58 -7.77 0.21
C HIS A 77 -28.71 -7.24 1.64
N CYS A 78 -27.77 -6.41 2.08
CA CYS A 78 -27.75 -5.82 3.42
C CYS A 78 -28.46 -4.46 3.52
N HIS A 79 -28.67 -3.75 2.40
CA HIS A 79 -29.13 -2.34 2.39
C HIS A 79 -30.39 -2.07 3.24
N ASP A 80 -31.37 -2.98 3.23
CA ASP A 80 -32.66 -2.78 3.90
C ASP A 80 -32.85 -3.60 5.18
N ASP A 81 -31.80 -4.29 5.65
CA ASP A 81 -31.86 -5.14 6.84
C ASP A 81 -30.88 -4.66 7.91
N PRO A 82 -31.35 -3.93 8.94
CA PRO A 82 -30.48 -3.43 10.01
C PRO A 82 -29.87 -4.54 10.87
N GLY A 83 -30.34 -5.79 10.73
CA GLY A 83 -29.75 -6.97 11.36
C GLY A 83 -28.55 -7.55 10.59
N LYS A 84 -28.26 -7.04 9.38
CA LYS A 84 -27.13 -7.46 8.55
C LYS A 84 -26.07 -6.39 8.50
N VAL A 85 -24.82 -6.79 8.68
CA VAL A 85 -23.65 -5.90 8.53
C VAL A 85 -22.67 -6.49 7.54
N ILE A 86 -22.01 -5.64 6.77
CA ILE A 86 -20.94 -6.04 5.88
C ILE A 86 -19.71 -5.16 6.06
N ALA A 87 -18.55 -5.79 6.16
CA ALA A 87 -17.25 -5.13 6.13
C ALA A 87 -16.36 -5.82 5.10
N TYR A 88 -15.48 -5.06 4.48
CA TYR A 88 -14.60 -5.60 3.45
C TYR A 88 -13.23 -4.94 3.46
N PHE A 89 -12.23 -5.66 2.94
CA PHE A 89 -10.89 -5.13 2.77
C PHE A 89 -10.26 -5.66 1.49
N TYR A 90 -9.50 -4.83 0.82
CA TYR A 90 -8.70 -5.21 -0.33
C TYR A 90 -7.24 -5.02 0.05
N PHE A 91 -6.49 -6.11 0.15
CA PHE A 91 -5.05 -6.01 0.18
C PHE A 91 -4.57 -5.47 -1.17
N ASP A 92 -3.59 -4.55 -1.14
CA ASP A 92 -3.12 -3.85 -2.34
C ASP A 92 -1.60 -3.66 -2.30
N PHE A 93 -0.91 -4.33 -3.22
CA PHE A 93 0.54 -4.27 -3.36
C PHE A 93 1.10 -2.86 -3.66
N ASN A 94 0.25 -1.90 -4.09
CA ASN A 94 0.63 -0.50 -4.34
C ASN A 94 0.53 0.39 -3.09
N ASP A 95 -0.02 -0.12 -1.98
CA ASP A 95 -0.29 0.65 -0.77
C ASP A 95 0.18 -0.15 0.46
N THR A 96 1.29 0.24 1.09
CA THR A 96 1.85 -0.52 2.21
C THR A 96 0.90 -0.54 3.42
N GLN A 97 0.04 0.47 3.56
CA GLN A 97 -0.97 0.48 4.62
C GLN A 97 -2.02 -0.62 4.39
N LYS A 98 -2.26 -1.00 3.13
CA LYS A 98 -3.16 -2.11 2.76
C LYS A 98 -2.47 -3.45 2.69
N GLN A 99 -1.19 -3.53 3.06
CA GLN A 99 -0.46 -4.81 3.18
C GLN A 99 -0.31 -5.22 4.65
N ASP A 100 -0.77 -4.39 5.58
CA ASP A 100 -0.71 -4.60 7.02
C ASP A 100 -2.04 -5.18 7.56
N PRO A 101 -2.03 -6.36 8.20
CA PRO A 101 -3.24 -7.00 8.69
C PRO A 101 -3.83 -6.36 9.95
N GLU A 102 -3.07 -5.60 10.74
CA GLU A 102 -3.61 -4.80 11.84
C GLU A 102 -4.40 -3.60 11.30
N LEU A 103 -3.89 -2.94 10.26
CA LEU A 103 -4.61 -1.87 9.58
C LEU A 103 -5.86 -2.37 8.86
N MET A 104 -5.86 -3.60 8.35
CA MET A 104 -7.08 -4.29 7.89
C MET A 104 -8.13 -4.33 9.02
N LEU A 105 -7.78 -4.81 10.22
CA LEU A 105 -8.72 -4.86 11.36
C LEU A 105 -9.25 -3.47 11.72
N ARG A 106 -8.39 -2.44 11.75
CA ARG A 106 -8.81 -1.06 11.99
C ARG A 106 -9.82 -0.58 10.93
N SER A 107 -9.63 -0.97 9.67
CA SER A 107 -10.57 -0.65 8.57
C SER A 107 -11.91 -1.36 8.74
N LEU A 108 -11.91 -2.64 9.13
CA LEU A 108 -13.14 -3.38 9.42
C LEU A 108 -13.89 -2.77 10.61
N ILE A 109 -13.21 -2.46 11.72
CA ILE A 109 -13.80 -1.77 12.88
C ILE A 109 -14.40 -0.42 12.47
N CYS A 110 -13.66 0.36 11.67
CA CYS A 110 -14.16 1.62 11.13
C CYS A 110 -15.46 1.41 10.36
N GLN A 111 -15.55 0.44 9.45
CA GLN A 111 -16.74 0.14 8.64
C GLN A 111 -17.93 -0.36 9.48
N LEU A 112 -17.68 -1.30 10.39
CA LEU A 112 -18.69 -1.82 11.31
C LEU A 112 -19.26 -0.69 12.18
N SER A 113 -18.40 0.20 12.70
CA SER A 113 -18.82 1.33 13.54
C SER A 113 -19.71 2.34 12.81
N GLN A 114 -19.62 2.44 11.48
CA GLN A 114 -20.48 3.34 10.68
C GLN A 114 -21.89 2.77 10.50
N GLN A 115 -22.02 1.45 10.58
CA GLN A 115 -23.29 0.73 10.44
C GLN A 115 -24.01 0.56 11.79
N CYS A 116 -23.32 0.82 12.91
CA CYS A 116 -23.93 0.87 14.24
C CYS A 116 -24.76 2.15 14.44
N VAL A 117 -25.95 2.03 15.06
CA VAL A 117 -26.82 3.18 15.41
C VAL A 117 -26.18 4.08 16.49
N LYS A 118 -25.37 3.49 17.36
CA LYS A 118 -24.62 4.18 18.42
C LYS A 118 -23.17 3.73 18.37
N ILE A 119 -22.27 4.54 18.91
CA ILE A 119 -20.86 4.16 19.06
C ILE A 119 -20.81 2.92 19.98
N PRO A 120 -20.26 1.79 19.53
CA PRO A 120 -20.14 0.60 20.37
C PRO A 120 -19.38 0.92 21.65
N THR A 121 -19.89 0.46 22.80
CA THR A 121 -19.29 0.78 24.10
C THR A 121 -17.86 0.25 24.18
N GLY A 122 -17.59 -0.95 23.66
CA GLY A 122 -16.24 -1.50 23.59
C GLY A 122 -15.26 -0.61 22.84
N LEU A 123 -15.66 -0.05 21.70
CA LEU A 123 -14.82 0.84 20.89
C LEU A 123 -14.53 2.18 21.60
N TYR A 124 -15.52 2.75 22.30
CA TYR A 124 -15.32 3.97 23.08
C TYR A 124 -14.40 3.74 24.27
N THR A 125 -14.58 2.63 25.00
CA THR A 125 -13.71 2.23 26.11
C THR A 125 -12.28 2.02 25.63
N LEU A 126 -12.09 1.34 24.49
CA LEU A 126 -10.78 1.15 23.89
C LEU A 126 -10.11 2.50 23.60
N CYS A 127 -10.78 3.41 22.90
CA CYS A 127 -10.23 4.75 22.61
C CYS A 127 -9.90 5.52 23.90
N SER A 128 -10.71 5.39 24.94
CA SER A 128 -10.47 6.06 26.23
C SER A 128 -9.26 5.47 26.95
N SER A 129 -9.08 4.14 26.90
CA SER A 129 -7.93 3.43 27.48
C SER A 129 -6.62 3.75 26.76
N CYS A 130 -6.69 4.12 25.48
CA CYS A 130 -5.57 4.62 24.68
C CYS A 130 -5.39 6.14 24.82
N GLU A 131 -5.51 6.64 26.05
CA GLU A 131 -5.34 8.06 26.43
C GLU A 131 -6.20 9.03 25.61
N ASN A 132 -7.46 8.65 25.40
CA ASN A 132 -8.38 9.41 24.56
C ASN A 132 -7.88 9.60 23.10
N GLY A 133 -7.15 8.61 22.59
CA GLY A 133 -6.69 8.54 21.20
C GLY A 133 -5.32 9.15 20.92
N GLN A 134 -4.45 9.25 21.94
CA GLN A 134 -3.04 9.60 21.71
C GLN A 134 -2.18 8.39 21.34
N ARG A 135 -2.57 7.16 21.74
CA ARG A 135 -1.84 5.93 21.41
C ARG A 135 -2.65 4.99 20.54
N GLN A 136 -2.03 4.21 19.66
CA GLN A 136 -2.74 3.20 18.86
C GLN A 136 -3.11 1.96 19.71
N PRO A 137 -4.21 1.25 19.40
CA PRO A 137 -4.59 0.04 20.11
C PRO A 137 -3.73 -1.16 19.69
N SER A 138 -3.55 -2.12 20.60
CA SER A 138 -2.86 -3.39 20.31
C SER A 138 -3.71 -4.33 19.44
N LEU A 139 -3.06 -5.31 18.80
CA LEU A 139 -3.75 -6.32 17.99
C LEU A 139 -4.80 -7.10 18.78
N ASP A 140 -4.50 -7.55 20.00
CA ASP A 140 -5.47 -8.30 20.82
C ASP A 140 -6.68 -7.43 21.18
N ALA A 141 -6.46 -6.16 21.51
CA ALA A 141 -7.56 -5.24 21.80
C ALA A 141 -8.42 -4.94 20.55
N LEU A 142 -7.81 -4.87 19.37
CA LEU A 142 -8.52 -4.76 18.10
C LEU A 142 -9.38 -6.00 17.82
N LEU A 143 -8.84 -7.20 18.04
CA LEU A 143 -9.57 -8.46 17.87
C LEU A 143 -10.76 -8.57 18.83
N GLU A 144 -10.55 -8.23 20.10
CA GLU A 144 -11.61 -8.22 21.12
C GLU A 144 -12.76 -7.28 20.75
N VAL A 145 -12.45 -6.02 20.38
CA VAL A 145 -13.47 -5.06 19.98
C VAL A 145 -14.18 -5.48 18.69
N THR A 146 -13.45 -6.04 17.73
CA THR A 146 -14.05 -6.58 16.49
C THR A 146 -15.05 -7.69 16.80
N GLN A 147 -14.68 -8.64 17.66
CA GLN A 147 -15.55 -9.73 18.09
C GLN A 147 -16.81 -9.19 18.80
N GLN A 148 -16.65 -8.23 19.72
CA GLN A 148 -17.76 -7.60 20.42
C GLN A 148 -18.73 -6.92 19.45
N MET A 149 -18.22 -6.15 18.48
CA MET A 149 -19.03 -5.45 17.50
C MET A 149 -19.79 -6.41 16.58
N ILE A 150 -19.15 -7.49 16.11
CA ILE A 150 -19.81 -8.51 15.27
C ILE A 150 -20.96 -9.19 16.03
N ARG A 151 -20.81 -9.42 17.34
CA ARG A 151 -21.87 -10.02 18.18
C ARG A 151 -23.12 -9.15 18.30
N GLU A 152 -23.03 -7.84 18.06
CA GLU A 152 -24.19 -6.94 18.07
C GLU A 152 -25.11 -7.17 16.86
N PHE A 153 -24.59 -7.77 15.79
CA PHE A 153 -25.34 -7.99 14.55
C PHE A 153 -25.84 -9.44 14.44
N PRO A 154 -27.14 -9.64 14.18
CA PRO A 154 -27.68 -10.95 13.87
C PRO A 154 -26.95 -11.67 12.74
N GLN A 155 -26.47 -10.96 11.71
CA GLN A 155 -25.74 -11.59 10.61
C GLN A 155 -24.62 -10.66 10.10
N SER A 156 -23.41 -11.21 9.96
CA SER A 156 -22.22 -10.43 9.62
C SER A 156 -21.47 -11.05 8.45
N TYR A 157 -21.04 -10.21 7.52
CA TYR A 157 -20.27 -10.63 6.34
C TYR A 157 -18.93 -9.91 6.31
N ILE A 158 -17.84 -10.66 6.17
CA ILE A 158 -16.49 -10.13 5.97
C ILE A 158 -15.97 -10.63 4.62
N ILE A 159 -15.56 -9.71 3.75
CA ILE A 159 -14.96 -10.01 2.45
C ILE A 159 -13.53 -9.49 2.41
N LEU A 160 -12.54 -10.36 2.25
CA LEU A 160 -11.13 -10.00 2.16
C LEU A 160 -10.58 -10.40 0.79
N ASP A 161 -10.14 -9.42 0.00
CA ASP A 161 -9.57 -9.66 -1.32
C ASP A 161 -8.04 -9.69 -1.29
N ALA A 162 -7.47 -10.61 -2.07
CA ALA A 162 -6.04 -10.71 -2.36
C ALA A 162 -5.14 -10.94 -1.14
N LEU A 163 -5.43 -11.95 -0.31
CA LEU A 163 -4.60 -12.28 0.87
C LEU A 163 -3.11 -12.48 0.54
N ASP A 164 -2.79 -12.87 -0.70
CA ASP A 164 -1.41 -13.01 -1.19
C ASP A 164 -0.65 -11.67 -1.31
N GLU A 165 -1.35 -10.54 -1.28
CA GLU A 165 -0.74 -9.21 -1.29
C GLU A 165 -0.47 -8.66 0.13
N CYS A 166 -0.79 -9.41 1.19
CA CYS A 166 -0.39 -9.06 2.55
C CYS A 166 1.13 -9.26 2.74
N ALA A 167 1.80 -8.29 3.39
CA ALA A 167 3.23 -8.36 3.66
C ALA A 167 3.56 -9.33 4.79
N ASP A 168 2.76 -9.32 5.88
CA ASP A 168 2.90 -10.23 7.02
C ASP A 168 1.78 -11.28 7.01
N ARG A 169 1.96 -12.28 6.16
CA ARG A 169 0.98 -13.36 5.98
C ARG A 169 0.85 -14.25 7.21
N ALA A 170 1.94 -14.46 7.96
CA ALA A 170 1.90 -15.27 9.18
C ALA A 170 0.98 -14.62 10.22
N LYS A 171 1.13 -13.30 10.44
CA LYS A 171 0.23 -12.54 11.31
C LYS A 171 -1.21 -12.54 10.79
N LEU A 172 -1.41 -12.35 9.48
CA LEU A 172 -2.74 -12.41 8.87
C LEU A 172 -3.42 -13.77 9.08
N MET A 173 -2.71 -14.88 8.86
CA MET A 173 -3.27 -16.22 9.06
C MET A 173 -3.65 -16.44 10.53
N GLY A 174 -2.79 -16.04 11.48
CA GLY A 174 -3.12 -16.10 12.92
C GLY A 174 -4.36 -15.26 13.30
N ILE A 175 -4.56 -14.11 12.63
CA ILE A 175 -5.80 -13.31 12.80
C ILE A 175 -7.02 -14.06 12.26
N LEU A 176 -6.93 -14.66 11.07
CA LEU A 176 -8.04 -15.39 10.46
C LEU A 176 -8.40 -16.66 11.24
N GLU A 177 -7.41 -17.36 11.76
CA GLU A 177 -7.59 -18.49 12.68
C GLU A 177 -8.33 -18.07 13.95
N LYS A 178 -7.88 -16.98 14.61
CA LYS A 178 -8.59 -16.41 15.77
C LYS A 178 -10.03 -16.02 15.43
N ILE A 179 -10.28 -15.43 14.26
CA ILE A 179 -11.64 -15.09 13.80
C ILE A 179 -12.51 -16.34 13.64
N ALA A 180 -11.95 -17.42 13.07
CA ALA A 180 -12.63 -18.70 12.90
C ALA A 180 -12.94 -19.37 14.26
N GLU A 181 -12.04 -19.26 15.23
CA GLU A 181 -12.19 -19.78 16.60
C GLU A 181 -13.32 -19.10 17.39
N TRP A 182 -13.79 -17.92 17.00
CA TRP A 182 -14.89 -17.24 17.68
C TRP A 182 -16.21 -18.02 17.64
N GLN A 183 -16.36 -18.99 16.73
CA GLN A 183 -17.53 -19.85 16.57
C GLN A 183 -18.86 -19.07 16.50
N LEU A 184 -18.84 -17.91 15.86
CA LEU A 184 -20.02 -17.04 15.72
C LEU A 184 -20.96 -17.61 14.64
N GLN A 185 -22.12 -18.10 15.05
CA GLN A 185 -23.07 -18.87 14.23
C GLN A 185 -23.63 -18.17 12.98
N LYS A 186 -23.33 -16.90 12.75
CA LYS A 186 -23.83 -16.08 11.63
C LYS A 186 -22.77 -15.11 11.10
N LEU A 187 -21.49 -15.48 11.27
CA LEU A 187 -20.37 -14.81 10.63
C LEU A 187 -20.01 -15.55 9.33
N HIS A 188 -20.00 -14.81 8.23
CA HIS A 188 -19.70 -15.31 6.90
C HIS A 188 -18.42 -14.68 6.39
N LEU A 189 -17.41 -15.50 6.11
CA LEU A 189 -16.11 -15.04 5.63
C LEU A 189 -15.93 -15.44 4.16
N LEU A 190 -15.59 -14.49 3.29
CA LEU A 190 -15.15 -14.78 1.93
C LEU A 190 -13.77 -14.20 1.73
N VAL A 191 -12.83 -15.04 1.29
CA VAL A 191 -11.46 -14.62 1.01
C VAL A 191 -11.08 -14.94 -0.43
N THR A 192 -10.25 -14.10 -1.04
CA THR A 192 -9.60 -14.40 -2.32
C THR A 192 -8.09 -14.40 -2.19
N SER A 193 -7.40 -15.30 -2.92
CA SER A 193 -5.94 -15.30 -2.96
C SER A 193 -5.36 -16.08 -4.14
N ARG A 194 -4.04 -16.06 -4.32
CA ARG A 194 -3.31 -17.13 -5.02
C ARG A 194 -3.29 -18.41 -4.18
N ARG A 195 -3.06 -19.55 -4.84
CA ARG A 195 -2.88 -20.84 -4.17
C ARG A 195 -1.41 -21.04 -3.81
N GLU A 196 -0.96 -20.28 -2.82
CA GLU A 196 0.39 -20.38 -2.25
C GLU A 196 0.36 -21.29 -1.02
N ARG A 197 1.47 -22.01 -0.77
CA ARG A 197 1.47 -23.13 0.20
C ARG A 197 1.17 -22.69 1.63
N ASP A 198 1.71 -21.54 2.03
CA ASP A 198 1.50 -20.90 3.33
C ASP A 198 0.05 -20.49 3.58
N ILE A 199 -0.60 -19.92 2.56
CA ILE A 199 -2.03 -19.55 2.62
C ILE A 199 -2.89 -20.80 2.61
N GLU A 200 -2.61 -21.75 1.70
CA GLU A 200 -3.35 -22.99 1.56
C GLU A 200 -3.34 -23.82 2.84
N SER A 201 -2.17 -24.04 3.45
CA SER A 201 -2.06 -24.84 4.67
C SER A 201 -2.83 -24.24 5.84
N SER A 202 -2.91 -22.90 5.93
CA SER A 202 -3.58 -22.20 7.02
C SER A 202 -5.10 -22.15 6.80
N LEU A 203 -5.56 -21.86 5.58
CA LEU A 203 -6.99 -21.82 5.26
C LEU A 203 -7.64 -23.21 5.32
N GLU A 204 -6.93 -24.29 4.97
CA GLU A 204 -7.45 -25.66 5.08
C GLU A 204 -7.77 -26.07 6.54
N CYS A 205 -7.24 -25.37 7.55
CA CYS A 205 -7.55 -25.62 8.96
C CYS A 205 -9.00 -25.29 9.32
N PHE A 206 -9.63 -24.34 8.63
CA PHE A 206 -10.98 -23.85 8.97
C PHE A 206 -11.91 -23.63 7.77
N ILE A 207 -11.44 -23.88 6.54
CA ILE A 207 -12.26 -23.84 5.31
C ILE A 207 -12.28 -25.23 4.69
N ASP A 208 -13.46 -25.85 4.65
CA ASP A 208 -13.64 -27.14 3.98
C ASP A 208 -13.20 -27.07 2.51
N ARG A 209 -12.60 -28.15 2.00
CA ARG A 209 -12.18 -28.27 0.59
C ARG A 209 -13.30 -28.00 -0.43
N GLN A 210 -14.55 -28.33 -0.09
CA GLN A 210 -15.71 -28.07 -0.94
C GLN A 210 -16.07 -26.58 -1.08
N ASN A 211 -15.59 -25.75 -0.15
CA ASN A 211 -15.77 -24.30 -0.11
C ASN A 211 -14.52 -23.55 -0.63
N ALA A 212 -13.48 -24.28 -1.04
CA ALA A 212 -12.32 -23.77 -1.76
C ALA A 212 -12.54 -23.90 -3.28
N ILE A 213 -12.77 -22.78 -3.95
CA ILE A 213 -13.17 -22.73 -5.36
C ILE A 213 -12.01 -22.22 -6.20
N CYS A 214 -11.50 -23.10 -7.07
CA CYS A 214 -10.55 -22.71 -8.11
C CYS A 214 -11.28 -21.96 -9.22
N LEU A 215 -10.79 -20.79 -9.59
CA LEU A 215 -11.20 -20.08 -10.80
C LEU A 215 -10.63 -20.82 -12.01
N GLN A 216 -11.35 -21.87 -12.44
CA GLN A 216 -10.97 -22.76 -13.53
C GLN A 216 -10.89 -22.02 -14.87
N THR A 217 -9.90 -22.40 -15.68
CA THR A 217 -9.61 -21.81 -16.99
C THR A 217 -10.83 -21.78 -17.92
N GLU A 218 -11.64 -22.84 -17.98
CA GLU A 218 -12.78 -22.92 -18.91
C GLU A 218 -13.91 -21.92 -18.60
N LEU A 219 -14.23 -21.70 -17.32
CA LEU A 219 -15.24 -20.72 -16.90
C LEU A 219 -14.73 -19.30 -17.11
N VAL A 220 -13.45 -19.08 -16.77
CA VAL A 220 -12.76 -17.80 -16.94
C VAL A 220 -12.62 -17.45 -18.43
N ASP A 221 -12.35 -18.41 -19.31
CA ASP A 221 -12.17 -18.20 -20.75
C ASP A 221 -13.47 -17.69 -21.42
N LYS A 222 -14.65 -18.12 -20.95
CA LYS A 222 -15.92 -17.55 -21.43
C LYS A 222 -16.06 -16.08 -21.06
N ASP A 223 -15.68 -15.72 -19.84
CA ASP A 223 -15.70 -14.32 -19.40
C ASP A 223 -14.61 -13.48 -20.12
N ILE A 224 -13.44 -14.07 -20.42
CA ILE A 224 -12.40 -13.44 -21.27
C ILE A 224 -12.93 -13.20 -22.68
N GLN A 225 -13.62 -14.18 -23.28
CA GLN A 225 -14.20 -14.01 -24.62
C GLN A 225 -15.21 -12.86 -24.65
N ARG A 226 -16.08 -12.77 -23.64
CA ARG A 226 -17.01 -11.64 -23.48
C ARG A 226 -16.26 -10.32 -23.34
N TYR A 227 -15.23 -10.28 -22.50
CA TYR A 227 -14.37 -9.11 -22.34
C TYR A 227 -13.72 -8.67 -23.66
N VAL A 228 -13.14 -9.59 -24.42
CA VAL A 228 -12.49 -9.29 -25.72
C VAL A 228 -13.51 -8.73 -26.72
N ARG A 229 -14.68 -9.36 -26.85
CA ARG A 229 -15.75 -8.91 -27.77
C ARG A 229 -16.28 -7.54 -27.41
N GLN A 230 -16.54 -7.31 -26.14
CA GLN A 230 -17.04 -6.03 -25.66
C GLN A 230 -16.00 -4.94 -25.88
N ARG A 231 -14.74 -5.19 -25.50
CA ARG A 231 -13.67 -4.23 -25.70
C ARG A 231 -13.43 -3.90 -27.18
N LEU A 232 -13.50 -4.89 -28.06
CA LEU A 232 -13.44 -4.66 -29.51
C LEU A 232 -14.59 -3.78 -30.01
N SER A 233 -15.73 -3.78 -29.33
CA SER A 233 -16.93 -3.01 -29.71
C SER A 233 -16.94 -1.60 -29.10
N ASP A 234 -16.47 -1.44 -27.87
CA ASP A 234 -16.66 -0.22 -27.08
C ASP A 234 -15.39 0.66 -27.01
N ASP A 235 -14.19 0.07 -27.18
CA ASP A 235 -12.93 0.78 -26.99
C ASP A 235 -12.59 1.67 -28.21
N LYS A 236 -12.43 2.98 -27.94
CA LYS A 236 -12.08 3.99 -28.94
C LYS A 236 -10.77 3.69 -29.67
N SER A 237 -9.77 3.12 -28.99
CA SER A 237 -8.47 2.77 -29.58
C SER A 237 -8.57 1.65 -30.63
N LEU A 238 -9.58 0.78 -30.49
CA LEU A 238 -9.84 -0.36 -31.37
C LEU A 238 -10.90 -0.07 -32.44
N SER A 239 -11.46 1.15 -32.46
CA SER A 239 -12.52 1.56 -33.40
C SER A 239 -12.20 1.31 -34.88
N LYS A 240 -10.91 1.38 -35.25
CA LYS A 240 -10.39 1.07 -36.60
C LYS A 240 -10.76 -0.36 -37.06
N TRP A 241 -10.91 -1.29 -36.13
CA TRP A 241 -11.15 -2.70 -36.40
C TRP A 241 -12.63 -3.10 -36.28
N GLN A 242 -13.48 -2.22 -35.74
CA GLN A 242 -14.90 -2.51 -35.43
C GLN A 242 -15.74 -2.86 -36.66
N LYS A 243 -15.49 -2.20 -37.79
CA LYS A 243 -16.34 -2.31 -38.98
C LYS A 243 -16.15 -3.61 -39.76
N ASP A 244 -15.02 -4.31 -39.58
CA ASP A 244 -14.68 -5.50 -40.34
C ASP A 244 -14.88 -6.76 -39.48
N PRO A 245 -15.96 -7.53 -39.71
CA PRO A 245 -16.26 -8.69 -38.88
C PRO A 245 -15.19 -9.79 -39.00
N THR A 246 -14.49 -9.87 -40.13
CA THR A 246 -13.43 -10.86 -40.34
C THR A 246 -12.23 -10.58 -39.43
N ILE A 247 -11.81 -9.31 -39.36
CA ILE A 247 -10.71 -8.89 -38.49
C ILE A 247 -11.07 -9.06 -37.02
N ARG A 248 -12.30 -8.75 -36.61
CA ARG A 248 -12.73 -9.00 -35.22
C ARG A 248 -12.65 -10.48 -34.87
N GLN A 249 -13.09 -11.36 -35.77
CA GLN A 249 -13.02 -12.80 -35.58
C GLN A 249 -11.56 -13.29 -35.54
N GLU A 250 -10.68 -12.76 -36.40
CA GLU A 250 -9.23 -13.05 -36.37
C GLU A 250 -8.63 -12.69 -34.99
N ILE A 251 -8.91 -11.48 -34.49
CA ILE A 251 -8.42 -11.02 -33.16
C ILE A 251 -8.98 -11.92 -32.06
N GLU A 252 -10.30 -12.11 -32.01
CA GLU A 252 -10.95 -12.91 -30.97
C GLU A 252 -10.37 -14.33 -30.92
N THR A 253 -10.26 -14.99 -32.08
CA THR A 253 -9.74 -16.36 -32.17
C THR A 253 -8.29 -16.45 -31.67
N ALA A 254 -7.44 -15.50 -32.07
CA ALA A 254 -6.05 -15.47 -31.66
C ALA A 254 -5.90 -15.24 -30.15
N LEU A 255 -6.66 -14.31 -29.57
CA LEU A 255 -6.59 -14.02 -28.14
C LEU A 255 -7.16 -15.17 -27.30
N MET A 256 -8.27 -15.78 -27.72
CA MET A 256 -8.83 -16.92 -27.01
C MET A 256 -7.91 -18.13 -27.02
N LYS A 257 -7.13 -18.33 -28.09
CA LYS A 257 -6.14 -19.40 -28.16
C LYS A 257 -4.96 -19.20 -27.18
N GLY A 258 -4.59 -17.95 -26.89
CA GLY A 258 -3.41 -17.62 -26.07
C GLY A 258 -3.70 -17.19 -24.62
N ALA A 259 -4.94 -16.80 -24.29
CA ALA A 259 -5.23 -16.19 -22.99
C ALA A 259 -5.06 -17.16 -21.81
N HIS A 260 -5.43 -18.44 -21.97
CA HIS A 260 -5.30 -19.48 -20.95
C HIS A 260 -5.73 -19.02 -19.54
N GLY A 261 -6.90 -18.37 -19.41
CA GLY A 261 -7.42 -17.86 -18.14
C GLY A 261 -6.81 -16.54 -17.64
N MET A 262 -5.93 -15.87 -18.40
CA MET A 262 -5.29 -14.60 -18.02
C MET A 262 -5.98 -13.39 -18.68
N PHE A 263 -6.92 -12.74 -17.98
CA PHE A 263 -7.51 -11.46 -18.44
C PHE A 263 -6.44 -10.41 -18.69
N ARG A 264 -5.44 -10.33 -17.80
CA ARG A 264 -4.37 -9.33 -17.90
C ARG A 264 -3.58 -9.47 -19.20
N TRP A 265 -3.37 -10.70 -19.66
CA TRP A 265 -2.68 -10.96 -20.92
C TRP A 265 -3.52 -10.45 -22.09
N ALA A 266 -4.81 -10.84 -22.14
CA ALA A 266 -5.72 -10.41 -23.19
C ALA A 266 -5.85 -8.88 -23.25
N ALA A 267 -5.93 -8.21 -22.10
CA ALA A 267 -5.97 -6.76 -22.00
C ALA A 267 -4.73 -6.10 -22.63
N CYS A 268 -3.51 -6.55 -22.27
CA CYS A 268 -2.27 -6.02 -22.84
C CYS A 268 -2.13 -6.28 -24.34
N GLN A 269 -2.60 -7.42 -24.83
CA GLN A 269 -2.61 -7.68 -26.28
C GLN A 269 -3.56 -6.73 -27.00
N LEU A 270 -4.78 -6.51 -26.48
CA LEU A 270 -5.73 -5.57 -27.06
C LEU A 270 -5.17 -4.13 -27.10
N ASP A 271 -4.49 -3.67 -26.05
CA ASP A 271 -3.80 -2.36 -26.04
C ASP A 271 -2.78 -2.27 -27.19
N THR A 272 -1.96 -3.31 -27.35
CA THR A 272 -0.93 -3.39 -28.39
C THR A 272 -1.55 -3.39 -29.80
N LEU A 273 -2.65 -4.11 -29.99
CA LEU A 273 -3.38 -4.14 -31.26
C LEU A 273 -4.08 -2.80 -31.55
N GLY A 274 -4.51 -2.06 -30.52
CA GLY A 274 -5.04 -0.71 -30.64
C GLY A 274 -4.02 0.29 -31.21
N LYS A 275 -2.72 0.10 -30.89
CA LYS A 275 -1.63 0.93 -31.42
C LYS A 275 -1.29 0.65 -32.90
N CYS A 276 -1.72 -0.49 -33.46
CA CYS A 276 -1.47 -0.82 -34.85
C CYS A 276 -2.12 0.21 -35.81
N ARG A 277 -1.40 0.58 -36.87
CA ARG A 277 -1.83 1.60 -37.85
C ARG A 277 -2.36 0.99 -39.15
N SER A 278 -1.98 -0.25 -39.47
CA SER A 278 -2.40 -0.95 -40.69
C SER A 278 -2.76 -2.42 -40.42
N ARG A 279 -3.55 -3.02 -41.31
CA ARG A 279 -3.89 -4.46 -41.26
C ARG A 279 -2.64 -5.35 -41.31
N LEU A 280 -1.59 -4.93 -42.01
CA LEU A 280 -0.31 -5.63 -42.06
C LEU A 280 0.35 -5.66 -40.67
N THR A 281 0.44 -4.51 -40.00
CA THR A 281 1.00 -4.43 -38.64
C THR A 281 0.17 -5.21 -37.64
N LEU A 282 -1.17 -5.19 -37.77
CA LEU A 282 -2.09 -5.97 -36.93
C LEU A 282 -1.83 -7.47 -37.06
N ARG A 283 -1.82 -8.01 -38.30
CA ARG A 283 -1.60 -9.44 -38.54
C ARG A 283 -0.22 -9.91 -38.13
N LYS A 284 0.81 -9.06 -38.31
CA LYS A 284 2.15 -9.34 -37.78
C LYS A 284 2.13 -9.45 -36.26
N SER A 285 1.48 -8.51 -35.57
CA SER A 285 1.34 -8.55 -34.11
C SER A 285 0.59 -9.80 -33.63
N LEU A 286 -0.51 -10.17 -34.30
CA LEU A 286 -1.27 -11.40 -34.01
C LEU A 286 -0.45 -12.69 -34.24
N ALA A 287 0.41 -12.71 -35.26
CA ALA A 287 1.29 -13.85 -35.53
C ALA A 287 2.42 -14.01 -34.51
N THR A 288 2.83 -12.91 -33.86
CA THR A 288 3.91 -12.89 -32.88
C THR A 288 3.41 -12.70 -31.45
N LEU A 289 2.18 -13.09 -31.09
CA LEU A 289 1.68 -12.88 -29.72
C LEU A 289 2.59 -13.58 -28.69
N PRO A 290 2.93 -12.91 -27.57
CA PRO A 290 3.76 -13.49 -26.54
C PRO A 290 3.00 -14.62 -25.82
N PRO A 291 3.59 -15.79 -25.56
CA PRO A 291 2.95 -16.92 -24.91
C PRO A 291 2.69 -16.70 -23.40
N THR A 292 3.37 -15.73 -22.77
CA THR A 292 3.26 -15.49 -21.32
C THR A 292 3.08 -14.02 -20.97
N LEU A 293 2.61 -13.73 -19.75
CA LEU A 293 2.56 -12.37 -19.20
C LEU A 293 3.95 -11.73 -19.13
N ASN A 294 4.98 -12.50 -18.77
CA ASN A 294 6.35 -11.98 -18.65
C ASN A 294 6.91 -11.52 -20.00
N GLU A 295 6.73 -12.33 -21.06
CA GLU A 295 7.13 -11.93 -22.42
C GLU A 295 6.29 -10.77 -22.98
N THR A 296 5.06 -10.62 -22.47
CA THR A 296 4.25 -9.42 -22.76
C THR A 296 4.90 -8.18 -22.16
N TYR A 297 5.34 -8.23 -20.90
CA TYR A 297 6.01 -7.10 -20.24
C TYR A 297 7.37 -6.78 -20.85
N ASP A 298 8.18 -7.80 -21.17
CA ASP A 298 9.46 -7.62 -21.87
C ASP A 298 9.26 -6.84 -23.18
N ARG A 299 8.26 -7.22 -23.97
CA ARG A 299 7.93 -6.54 -25.22
C ARG A 299 7.48 -5.11 -25.01
N ILE A 300 6.61 -4.85 -24.04
CA ILE A 300 6.10 -3.49 -23.77
C ILE A 300 7.26 -2.59 -23.35
N LEU A 301 8.10 -3.03 -22.41
CA LEU A 301 9.27 -2.28 -21.95
C LEU A 301 10.30 -2.06 -23.05
N SER A 302 10.55 -3.08 -23.88
CA SER A 302 11.49 -3.00 -25.00
C SER A 302 11.00 -2.09 -26.14
N ALA A 303 9.72 -1.71 -26.14
CA ALA A 303 9.12 -0.82 -27.13
C ALA A 303 9.09 0.65 -26.68
N ILE A 304 9.52 0.96 -25.45
CA ILE A 304 9.66 2.34 -24.96
C ILE A 304 10.81 2.99 -25.72
N ASP A 305 10.56 4.18 -26.28
CA ASP A 305 11.54 4.91 -27.07
C ASP A 305 12.73 5.38 -26.22
N LYS A 306 13.86 5.65 -26.87
CA LYS A 306 15.12 5.97 -26.17
C LYS A 306 15.01 7.25 -25.34
N GLU A 307 14.29 8.24 -25.85
CA GLU A 307 14.06 9.54 -25.21
C GLU A 307 13.24 9.38 -23.91
N ASP A 308 12.21 8.52 -23.94
CA ASP A 308 11.35 8.24 -22.80
C ASP A 308 11.93 7.27 -21.78
N SER A 309 13.02 6.58 -22.14
CA SER A 309 13.51 5.46 -21.35
C SER A 309 13.99 5.86 -19.95
N GLU A 310 14.55 7.06 -19.77
CA GLU A 310 14.95 7.56 -18.45
C GLU A 310 13.74 7.93 -17.59
N TYR A 311 12.74 8.58 -18.18
CA TYR A 311 11.46 8.88 -17.52
C TYR A 311 10.78 7.60 -17.07
N ALA A 312 10.66 6.61 -17.95
CA ALA A 312 10.07 5.31 -17.63
C ALA A 312 10.81 4.62 -16.48
N VAL A 313 12.14 4.65 -16.44
CA VAL A 313 12.91 4.08 -15.31
C VAL A 313 12.58 4.78 -14.00
N ARG A 314 12.52 6.12 -13.98
CA ARG A 314 12.18 6.89 -12.76
C ARG A 314 10.75 6.60 -12.31
N ILE A 315 9.78 6.68 -13.22
CA ILE A 315 8.36 6.43 -12.95
C ILE A 315 8.17 5.01 -12.41
N LEU A 316 8.64 3.99 -13.13
CA LEU A 316 8.46 2.60 -12.74
C LEU A 316 9.17 2.28 -11.43
N ARG A 317 10.35 2.85 -11.17
CA ARG A 317 11.05 2.68 -9.89
C ARG A 317 10.20 3.17 -8.73
N TRP A 318 9.68 4.39 -8.83
CA TRP A 318 8.85 4.99 -7.79
C TRP A 318 7.54 4.24 -7.63
N LEU A 319 6.85 3.87 -8.72
CA LEU A 319 5.61 3.08 -8.64
C LEU A 319 5.80 1.68 -8.06
N THR A 320 7.00 1.10 -8.19
CA THR A 320 7.29 -0.25 -7.70
C THR A 320 7.50 -0.28 -6.18
N PHE A 321 8.21 0.72 -5.65
CA PHE A 321 8.66 0.72 -4.25
C PHE A 321 8.04 1.81 -3.38
N SER A 322 7.14 2.63 -3.91
CA SER A 322 6.50 3.65 -3.09
C SER A 322 5.68 3.07 -1.94
N SER A 323 5.71 3.78 -0.81
CA SER A 323 4.99 3.39 0.40
C SER A 323 3.46 3.53 0.23
N ARG A 324 3.01 4.43 -0.64
CA ARG A 324 1.59 4.58 -1.01
C ARG A 324 1.44 4.88 -2.50
N PRO A 325 0.22 4.76 -3.05
CA PRO A 325 -0.07 5.26 -4.40
C PRO A 325 0.35 6.72 -4.54
N LEU A 326 1.02 7.02 -5.66
CA LEU A 326 1.53 8.36 -5.96
C LEU A 326 0.45 9.17 -6.67
N LEU A 327 0.29 10.42 -6.26
CA LEU A 327 -0.53 11.39 -6.96
C LEU A 327 0.04 11.60 -8.37
N LEU A 328 -0.85 11.90 -9.31
CA LEU A 328 -0.44 12.13 -10.69
C LEU A 328 0.53 13.32 -10.78
N GLU A 329 0.29 14.35 -9.98
CA GLU A 329 1.15 15.55 -9.89
C GLU A 329 2.49 15.27 -9.20
N GLU A 330 2.57 14.28 -8.31
CA GLU A 330 3.83 13.84 -7.70
C GLU A 330 4.76 13.21 -8.75
N ILE A 331 4.20 12.49 -9.73
CA ILE A 331 5.00 11.90 -10.82
C ILE A 331 5.67 12.97 -11.68
N SER A 332 4.99 14.07 -11.97
CA SER A 332 5.55 15.17 -12.76
C SER A 332 6.82 15.73 -12.12
N GLU A 333 6.90 15.79 -10.79
CA GLU A 333 8.12 16.23 -10.10
C GLU A 333 9.15 15.10 -9.97
N ILE A 334 8.72 13.85 -9.77
CA ILE A 334 9.60 12.69 -9.65
C ILE A 334 10.50 12.52 -10.87
N VAL A 335 9.97 12.74 -12.08
CA VAL A 335 10.76 12.63 -13.30
C VAL A 335 11.90 13.65 -13.39
N ALA A 336 11.74 14.77 -12.68
CA ALA A 336 12.66 15.90 -12.63
C ALA A 336 13.75 15.73 -11.57
N ILE A 337 13.73 14.60 -10.85
CA ILE A 337 14.72 14.27 -9.82
C ILE A 337 15.88 13.46 -10.41
N ASP A 338 17.08 13.98 -10.22
CA ASP A 338 18.32 13.26 -10.51
C ASP A 338 19.29 13.35 -9.33
N VAL A 339 19.39 12.26 -8.57
CA VAL A 339 20.29 12.13 -7.41
C VAL A 339 21.79 12.21 -7.75
N LYS A 340 22.15 12.20 -9.04
CA LYS A 340 23.54 12.35 -9.50
C LYS A 340 23.95 13.82 -9.69
N HIS A 341 22.99 14.73 -9.75
CA HIS A 341 23.22 16.15 -9.98
C HIS A 341 22.92 16.98 -8.72
N ASP A 342 23.45 18.20 -8.68
CA ASP A 342 23.16 19.20 -7.64
C ASP A 342 22.73 20.50 -8.34
N PRO A 343 21.50 21.02 -8.11
CA PRO A 343 20.48 20.49 -7.20
C PRO A 343 19.88 19.16 -7.67
N VAL A 344 19.42 18.34 -6.72
CA VAL A 344 18.80 17.02 -6.99
C VAL A 344 17.45 17.15 -7.72
N PHE A 345 16.71 18.24 -7.47
CA PHE A 345 15.43 18.52 -8.11
C PHE A 345 15.55 19.77 -9.00
N ASN A 346 15.17 19.62 -10.27
CA ASN A 346 15.16 20.71 -11.25
C ASN A 346 13.72 21.01 -11.69
N SER A 347 13.20 22.18 -11.36
CA SER A 347 11.84 22.59 -11.73
C SER A 347 11.60 22.64 -13.24
N GLU A 348 12.63 22.90 -14.05
CA GLU A 348 12.54 22.92 -15.52
C GLU A 348 12.41 21.52 -16.13
N GLY A 349 12.65 20.46 -15.34
CA GLY A 349 12.50 19.07 -15.77
C GLY A 349 11.15 18.43 -15.41
N VAL A 350 10.22 19.22 -14.86
CA VAL A 350 8.88 18.76 -14.45
C VAL A 350 8.02 18.53 -15.69
N LEU A 351 7.24 17.45 -15.72
CA LEU A 351 6.29 17.24 -16.83
C LEU A 351 5.19 18.31 -16.80
N GLU A 352 5.04 19.01 -17.91
CA GLU A 352 3.97 19.99 -18.13
C GLU A 352 2.58 19.34 -18.12
N ASP A 353 2.43 18.18 -18.77
CA ASP A 353 1.23 17.35 -18.68
C ASP A 353 1.54 16.06 -17.89
N PRO A 354 1.04 15.93 -16.65
CA PRO A 354 1.20 14.71 -15.85
C PRO A 354 0.67 13.43 -16.53
N LEU A 355 -0.27 13.54 -17.48
CA LEU A 355 -0.83 12.39 -18.20
C LEU A 355 0.16 11.75 -19.17
N GLU A 356 1.24 12.44 -19.57
CA GLU A 356 2.29 11.85 -20.41
C GLU A 356 2.95 10.63 -19.76
N ALA A 357 2.90 10.51 -18.42
CA ALA A 357 3.34 9.31 -17.72
C ALA A 357 2.62 8.03 -18.21
N LEU A 358 1.35 8.14 -18.65
CA LEU A 358 0.60 7.04 -19.27
C LEU A 358 1.08 6.73 -20.68
N ASP A 359 1.53 7.73 -21.44
CA ASP A 359 2.04 7.52 -22.79
C ASP A 359 3.43 6.84 -22.74
N ILE A 360 4.28 7.29 -21.81
CA ILE A 360 5.62 6.77 -21.55
C ILE A 360 5.58 5.30 -21.08
N CYS A 361 4.79 5.01 -20.04
CA CYS A 361 4.75 3.67 -19.42
C CYS A 361 3.64 2.77 -19.98
N SER A 362 2.74 3.31 -20.81
CA SER A 362 1.66 2.60 -21.50
C SER A 362 0.87 1.66 -20.59
N SER A 363 0.60 0.43 -21.05
CA SER A 363 -0.22 -0.57 -20.36
C SER A 363 0.33 -1.02 -19.01
N LEU A 364 1.55 -0.64 -18.63
CA LEU A 364 2.16 -1.04 -17.36
C LEU A 364 1.59 -0.26 -16.17
N VAL A 365 1.01 0.91 -16.43
CA VAL A 365 0.49 1.83 -15.43
C VAL A 365 -0.98 2.15 -15.71
N THR A 366 -1.68 2.62 -14.69
CA THR A 366 -3.07 3.05 -14.81
C THR A 366 -3.39 4.16 -13.82
N ILE A 367 -4.37 5.01 -14.13
CA ILE A 367 -4.87 6.01 -13.21
C ILE A 367 -6.03 5.42 -12.40
N ALA A 368 -5.99 5.64 -11.09
CA ALA A 368 -7.11 5.45 -10.19
C ALA A 368 -7.53 6.80 -9.59
N THR A 369 -8.79 6.90 -9.16
CA THR A 369 -9.32 8.10 -8.51
C THR A 369 -9.47 7.82 -7.02
N ILE A 370 -8.93 8.73 -6.21
CA ILE A 370 -9.09 8.77 -4.75
C ILE A 370 -10.19 9.76 -4.42
N GLU A 371 -11.26 9.28 -3.79
CA GLU A 371 -12.30 10.11 -3.20
C GLU A 371 -11.88 10.44 -1.76
N GLU A 372 -11.53 11.70 -1.47
CA GLU A 372 -11.27 12.09 -0.08
C GLU A 372 -12.60 12.16 0.68
N SER A 373 -12.81 11.24 1.61
CA SER A 373 -13.80 11.36 2.67
C SER A 373 -13.34 12.42 3.68
N GLY A 374 -13.40 13.69 3.26
CA GLY A 374 -13.36 14.92 4.07
C GLY A 374 -12.40 14.93 5.26
N ARG A 375 -11.10 15.14 5.02
CA ARG A 375 -10.19 15.66 6.06
C ARG A 375 -10.49 17.15 6.31
N ARG A 376 -11.49 17.41 7.16
CA ARG A 376 -11.86 18.66 7.88
C ARG A 376 -12.20 19.92 7.06
N GLY A 377 -13.32 20.53 7.45
CA GLY A 377 -13.56 21.97 7.36
C GLY A 377 -15.02 22.29 7.13
N ARG A 378 -15.60 23.19 7.93
CA ARG A 378 -16.94 23.75 7.71
C ARG A 378 -16.97 24.48 6.36
N ASN A 379 -17.28 23.78 5.28
CA ASN A 379 -17.83 24.34 4.05
C ASN A 379 -18.45 23.18 3.27
N TYR A 380 -19.77 23.24 3.14
CA TYR A 380 -20.54 22.34 2.29
C TYR A 380 -20.08 22.50 0.83
N GLY A 381 -19.78 21.40 0.13
CA GLY A 381 -20.04 21.33 -1.31
C GLY A 381 -18.93 20.94 -2.30
N SER A 382 -17.77 20.42 -1.92
CA SER A 382 -16.83 19.86 -2.92
C SER A 382 -16.17 18.57 -2.43
N GLN A 383 -16.55 17.44 -3.02
CA GLN A 383 -15.74 16.22 -2.99
C GLN A 383 -14.50 16.48 -3.84
N SER A 384 -13.35 16.69 -3.20
CA SER A 384 -12.07 16.73 -3.92
C SER A 384 -11.71 15.30 -4.31
N THR A 385 -11.71 15.03 -5.61
CA THR A 385 -11.19 13.78 -6.16
C THR A 385 -9.74 14.03 -6.57
N ARG A 386 -8.83 13.15 -6.14
CA ARG A 386 -7.43 13.18 -6.55
C ARG A 386 -7.15 12.02 -7.49
N GLN A 387 -6.31 12.23 -8.48
CA GLN A 387 -5.87 11.15 -9.37
C GLN A 387 -4.54 10.60 -8.87
N VAL A 388 -4.46 9.28 -8.76
CA VAL A 388 -3.21 8.57 -8.50
C VAL A 388 -2.85 7.70 -9.67
N ILE A 389 -1.57 7.52 -9.88
CA ILE A 389 -1.01 6.58 -10.83
C ILE A 389 -0.42 5.39 -10.07
N VAL A 390 -0.72 4.19 -10.56
CA VAL A 390 -0.29 2.93 -9.96
C VAL A 390 0.15 1.96 -11.04
N LEU A 391 0.89 0.92 -10.64
CA LEU A 391 1.11 -0.21 -11.53
C LEU A 391 -0.24 -0.84 -11.86
N ALA A 392 -0.44 -1.15 -13.14
CA ALA A 392 -1.74 -1.59 -13.62
C ALA A 392 -2.13 -2.99 -13.10
N HIS A 393 -1.16 -3.81 -12.65
CA HIS A 393 -1.39 -5.10 -12.03
C HIS A 393 -0.17 -5.59 -11.25
N TYR A 394 -0.35 -6.42 -10.21
CA TYR A 394 0.73 -6.90 -9.34
C TYR A 394 1.83 -7.65 -10.12
N SER A 395 1.44 -8.42 -11.13
CA SER A 395 2.39 -9.12 -12.02
C SER A 395 3.37 -8.21 -12.76
N VAL A 396 3.10 -6.90 -12.88
CA VAL A 396 4.07 -5.93 -13.41
C VAL A 396 5.20 -5.73 -12.41
N LYS A 397 4.88 -5.52 -11.12
CA LYS A 397 5.87 -5.42 -10.04
C LYS A 397 6.71 -6.69 -9.96
N GLU A 398 6.07 -7.86 -9.98
CA GLU A 398 6.76 -9.15 -9.98
C GLU A 398 7.75 -9.29 -11.14
N TYR A 399 7.36 -8.87 -12.35
CA TYR A 399 8.26 -8.88 -13.49
C TYR A 399 9.46 -7.95 -13.28
N LEU A 400 9.22 -6.70 -12.88
CA LEU A 400 10.28 -5.69 -12.70
C LEU A 400 11.34 -6.13 -11.69
N ILE A 401 10.94 -6.81 -10.60
CA ILE A 401 11.86 -7.30 -9.56
C ILE A 401 12.49 -8.67 -9.87
N SER A 402 11.97 -9.40 -10.85
CA SER A 402 12.43 -10.76 -11.17
C SER A 402 13.84 -10.79 -11.74
N GLU A 403 14.53 -11.94 -11.61
CA GLU A 403 15.84 -12.12 -12.27
C GLU A 403 15.75 -12.08 -13.80
N ARG A 404 14.57 -12.42 -14.35
CA ARG A 404 14.32 -12.45 -15.79
C ARG A 404 14.35 -11.06 -16.40
N SER A 405 13.89 -10.05 -15.66
CA SER A 405 13.94 -8.67 -16.14
C SER A 405 15.37 -8.15 -16.26
N ARG A 406 16.39 -8.84 -15.72
CA ARG A 406 17.81 -8.46 -15.81
C ARG A 406 18.45 -8.83 -17.15
N GLN A 407 17.76 -9.59 -17.99
CA GLN A 407 18.29 -10.08 -19.25
C GLN A 407 17.56 -9.41 -20.44
N GLY A 408 18.23 -9.33 -21.59
CA GLY A 408 17.63 -8.83 -22.82
C GLY A 408 17.50 -7.30 -22.89
N ARG A 409 16.60 -6.82 -23.75
CA ARG A 409 16.44 -5.38 -24.03
C ARG A 409 15.76 -4.61 -22.90
N ALA A 410 14.95 -5.29 -22.09
CA ALA A 410 14.29 -4.72 -20.92
C ALA A 410 15.18 -4.65 -19.66
N ALA A 411 16.43 -5.13 -19.72
CA ALA A 411 17.38 -5.17 -18.59
C ALA A 411 17.48 -3.87 -17.77
N ARG A 412 17.39 -2.73 -18.45
CA ARG A 412 17.47 -1.39 -17.81
C ARG A 412 16.33 -1.08 -16.83
N TYR A 413 15.20 -1.78 -16.97
CA TYR A 413 14.01 -1.60 -16.13
C TYR A 413 13.97 -2.61 -14.98
N SER A 414 14.96 -3.49 -14.87
CA SER A 414 15.07 -4.39 -13.72
C SER A 414 15.30 -3.59 -12.44
N MET A 415 14.55 -3.93 -11.40
CA MET A 415 14.59 -3.21 -10.15
C MET A 415 15.06 -4.10 -9.01
N GLN A 416 15.99 -3.58 -8.21
CA GLN A 416 16.44 -4.21 -6.97
C GLN A 416 15.96 -3.38 -5.80
N GLU A 417 15.33 -4.01 -4.82
CA GLU A 417 14.64 -3.34 -3.72
C GLU A 417 15.56 -2.39 -2.95
N ALA A 418 16.72 -2.86 -2.48
CA ALA A 418 17.66 -2.04 -1.73
C ALA A 418 18.12 -0.80 -2.53
N ILE A 419 18.50 -0.99 -3.80
CA ILE A 419 18.97 0.10 -4.68
C ILE A 419 17.85 1.11 -4.96
N CYS A 420 16.63 0.63 -5.18
CA CYS A 420 15.49 1.50 -5.48
C CYS A 420 15.07 2.31 -4.26
N ASN A 421 14.98 1.67 -3.09
CA ASN A 421 14.71 2.35 -1.82
C ASN A 421 15.79 3.38 -1.48
N GLU A 422 17.06 3.06 -1.71
CA GLU A 422 18.16 4.00 -1.52
C GLU A 422 18.03 5.23 -2.43
N PHE A 423 17.69 5.00 -3.71
CA PHE A 423 17.44 6.08 -4.67
C PHE A 423 16.27 6.95 -4.25
N ILE A 424 15.15 6.36 -3.82
CA ILE A 424 13.96 7.09 -3.36
C ILE A 424 14.29 7.90 -2.10
N ALA A 425 15.00 7.31 -1.12
CA ALA A 425 15.42 8.01 0.08
C ALA A 425 16.30 9.23 -0.24
N LYS A 426 17.30 9.06 -1.12
CA LYS A 426 18.14 10.17 -1.60
C LYS A 426 17.33 11.24 -2.33
N SER A 427 16.37 10.82 -3.15
CA SER A 427 15.47 11.72 -3.87
C SER A 427 14.63 12.55 -2.92
N CYS A 428 13.97 11.91 -1.94
CA CYS A 428 13.18 12.58 -0.91
C CYS A 428 14.03 13.57 -0.11
N LEU A 429 15.21 13.15 0.36
CA LEU A 429 16.10 14.03 1.15
C LEU A 429 16.62 15.21 0.32
N GLY A 430 17.04 14.97 -0.93
CA GLY A 430 17.50 16.02 -1.83
C GLY A 430 16.39 17.05 -2.12
N TYR A 431 15.18 16.57 -2.39
CA TYR A 431 14.00 17.38 -2.60
C TYR A 431 13.65 18.22 -1.36
N LEU A 432 13.56 17.59 -0.18
CA LEU A 432 13.29 18.28 1.08
C LEU A 432 14.34 19.36 1.40
N LEU A 433 15.62 19.04 1.23
CA LEU A 433 16.70 19.99 1.53
C LEU A 433 16.66 21.25 0.67
N GLN A 434 16.02 21.21 -0.49
CA GLN A 434 15.82 22.38 -1.34
C GLN A 434 14.69 23.29 -0.84
N ILE A 435 13.64 22.72 -0.25
CA ILE A 435 12.44 23.45 0.17
C ILE A 435 12.47 23.89 1.65
N LEU A 436 13.12 23.12 2.53
CA LEU A 436 12.99 23.29 3.97
C LEU A 436 13.93 24.33 4.59
N GLN A 437 14.76 25.00 3.78
CA GLN A 437 15.70 26.00 4.29
C GLN A 437 15.03 27.34 4.67
N SER A 438 13.80 27.59 4.21
CA SER A 438 13.06 28.83 4.48
C SER A 438 12.76 29.04 5.98
N GLU A 439 12.90 30.29 6.45
CA GLU A 439 12.53 30.69 7.81
C GLU A 439 11.01 30.69 8.03
N SER A 440 10.22 30.94 6.99
CA SER A 440 8.77 31.04 7.06
C SER A 440 8.13 29.96 6.19
N LEU A 441 7.99 28.76 6.76
CA LEU A 441 7.29 27.66 6.10
C LEU A 441 5.80 27.67 6.46
N SER A 442 4.94 27.63 5.44
CA SER A 442 3.50 27.61 5.61
C SER A 442 2.86 26.48 4.80
N ALA A 443 1.60 26.16 5.10
CA ALA A 443 0.83 25.18 4.34
C ALA A 443 0.78 25.51 2.84
N LYS A 444 0.58 26.80 2.50
CA LYS A 444 0.53 27.26 1.11
C LYS A 444 1.87 27.07 0.38
N SER A 445 2.97 27.31 1.07
CA SER A 445 4.31 27.12 0.52
C SER A 445 4.57 25.65 0.17
N ILE A 446 4.05 24.72 0.97
CA ILE A 446 4.18 23.27 0.73
C ILE A 446 3.24 22.78 -0.37
N GLU A 447 2.09 23.43 -0.58
CA GLU A 447 1.16 23.06 -1.66
C GLU A 447 1.76 23.26 -3.06
N GLU A 448 2.78 24.11 -3.22
CA GLU A 448 3.52 24.29 -4.48
C GLU A 448 4.43 23.09 -4.80
N PHE A 449 4.86 22.35 -3.78
CA PHE A 449 5.80 21.24 -3.86
C PHE A 449 5.07 19.91 -3.68
N LYS A 450 4.64 19.31 -4.81
CA LYS A 450 3.70 18.19 -4.81
C LYS A 450 4.24 16.96 -4.09
N LEU A 451 5.56 16.72 -4.17
CA LEU A 451 6.23 15.59 -3.54
C LEU A 451 6.65 15.82 -2.08
N ALA A 452 6.47 17.03 -1.52
CA ALA A 452 7.00 17.39 -0.20
C ALA A 452 6.42 16.51 0.93
N GLN A 453 5.10 16.29 0.93
CA GLN A 453 4.44 15.49 1.97
C GLN A 453 4.92 14.04 1.95
N TYR A 454 4.94 13.42 0.75
CA TYR A 454 5.45 12.06 0.58
C TYR A 454 6.89 11.96 1.07
N SER A 455 7.73 12.91 0.64
CA SER A 455 9.15 12.91 0.97
C SER A 455 9.37 13.02 2.48
N ALA A 456 8.64 13.91 3.15
CA ALA A 456 8.73 14.10 4.60
C ALA A 456 8.30 12.86 5.39
N GLU A 457 7.26 12.16 4.90
CA GLU A 457 6.67 11.00 5.56
C GLU A 457 7.51 9.72 5.38
N PHE A 458 8.03 9.47 4.18
CA PHE A 458 8.54 8.14 3.83
C PHE A 458 10.07 8.07 3.59
N TRP A 459 10.82 9.16 3.63
CA TRP A 459 12.27 9.08 3.37
C TRP A 459 13.00 8.13 4.33
N MET A 460 12.59 8.07 5.60
CA MET A 460 13.22 7.20 6.61
C MET A 460 12.93 5.72 6.37
N SER A 461 11.70 5.36 5.99
CA SER A 461 11.35 3.96 5.68
C SER A 461 12.13 3.46 4.47
N HIS A 462 12.26 4.31 3.44
CA HIS A 462 13.12 4.01 2.29
C HIS A 462 14.60 3.92 2.67
N ALA A 463 15.09 4.82 3.54
CA ALA A 463 16.47 4.78 4.01
C ALA A 463 16.79 3.52 4.85
N GLN A 464 15.79 3.00 5.59
CA GLN A 464 15.90 1.76 6.34
C GLN A 464 15.87 0.52 5.42
N ALA A 465 15.00 0.52 4.41
CA ALA A 465 14.92 -0.56 3.42
C ALA A 465 16.15 -0.63 2.49
N ALA A 466 16.92 0.46 2.40
CA ALA A 466 18.25 0.45 1.82
C ALA A 466 19.22 -0.26 2.77
N MET A 467 19.33 -1.59 2.64
CA MET A 467 20.12 -2.49 3.51
C MET A 467 21.54 -2.00 3.83
N GLU A 468 22.15 -1.20 2.97
CA GLU A 468 23.45 -0.57 3.19
C GLU A 468 23.38 0.95 2.97
N GLN A 469 23.60 1.72 4.03
CA GLN A 469 23.60 3.18 3.95
C GLN A 469 24.88 3.70 3.28
N THR A 470 24.74 4.09 2.03
CA THR A 470 25.85 4.74 1.31
C THR A 470 26.22 6.07 1.97
N GLU A 471 27.48 6.47 1.80
CA GLU A 471 27.99 7.74 2.33
C GLU A 471 27.14 8.95 1.87
N THR A 472 26.69 8.96 0.62
CA THR A 472 25.82 10.01 0.09
C THR A 472 24.48 10.08 0.80
N LEU A 473 23.84 8.93 1.08
CA LEU A 473 22.57 8.89 1.80
C LEU A 473 22.73 9.42 3.22
N SER A 474 23.75 8.93 3.95
CA SER A 474 24.06 9.41 5.31
C SER A 474 24.37 10.91 5.32
N ARG A 475 25.11 11.42 4.34
CA ARG A 475 25.42 12.85 4.21
C ARG A 475 24.17 13.71 4.02
N LEU A 476 23.22 13.27 3.19
CA LEU A 476 21.95 13.97 2.99
C LEU A 476 21.10 13.95 4.27
N ALA A 477 21.02 12.81 4.96
CA ALA A 477 20.32 12.71 6.24
C ALA A 477 20.96 13.63 7.30
N MET A 478 22.30 13.67 7.39
CA MET A 478 23.01 14.59 8.29
C MET A 478 22.74 16.07 7.96
N LYS A 479 22.63 16.43 6.67
CA LYS A 479 22.23 17.80 6.28
C LYS A 479 20.83 18.14 6.77
N LEU A 480 19.89 17.20 6.69
CA LEU A 480 18.51 17.39 7.17
C LEU A 480 18.48 17.50 8.69
N PHE A 481 19.25 16.68 9.39
CA PHE A 481 19.35 16.64 10.85
C PHE A 481 20.19 17.77 11.46
N SER A 482 20.75 18.66 10.65
CA SER A 482 21.47 19.82 11.16
C SER A 482 20.53 20.77 11.90
N THR A 483 20.79 21.00 13.19
CA THR A 483 20.07 21.98 14.01
C THR A 483 20.55 23.42 13.77
N ARG A 484 21.55 23.62 12.90
CA ARG A 484 22.05 24.95 12.51
C ARG A 484 21.18 25.65 11.48
N ASN A 485 20.22 24.94 10.89
CA ASN A 485 19.29 25.48 9.90
C ASN A 485 17.86 25.03 10.23
N ASN A 486 16.88 25.58 9.50
CA ASN A 486 15.47 25.28 9.73
C ASN A 486 15.01 23.95 9.12
N ALA A 487 15.87 23.21 8.40
CA ALA A 487 15.44 22.02 7.66
C ALA A 487 14.87 20.95 8.59
N TYR A 488 15.54 20.70 9.72
CA TYR A 488 15.12 19.71 10.70
C TYR A 488 13.73 20.03 11.30
N ILE A 489 13.56 21.25 11.83
CA ILE A 489 12.28 21.67 12.43
C ILE A 489 11.16 21.72 11.39
N ASN A 490 11.46 22.18 10.17
CA ASN A 490 10.49 22.26 9.09
C ASN A 490 10.06 20.86 8.60
N TRP A 491 10.95 19.88 8.60
CA TRP A 491 10.59 18.49 8.35
C TRP A 491 9.56 17.99 9.36
N ILE A 492 9.83 18.17 10.67
CA ILE A 492 8.91 17.77 11.74
C ILE A 492 7.58 18.54 11.67
N ARG A 493 7.59 19.80 11.22
CA ARG A 493 6.37 20.59 11.02
C ARG A 493 5.49 20.04 9.88
N ILE A 494 6.09 19.47 8.83
CA ILE A 494 5.34 18.82 7.74
C ILE A 494 4.83 17.46 8.20
N HIS A 495 5.71 16.66 8.80
CA HIS A 495 5.39 15.32 9.25
C HIS A 495 6.18 15.00 10.51
N ASP A 496 5.45 14.71 11.60
CA ASP A 496 6.05 14.21 12.83
C ASP A 496 5.91 12.68 12.88
N PRO A 497 7.02 11.93 12.83
CA PRO A 497 6.98 10.47 12.89
C PRO A 497 6.38 9.91 14.19
N GLU A 498 6.30 10.68 15.28
CA GLU A 498 5.65 10.23 16.53
C GLU A 498 4.12 10.25 16.42
N GLU A 499 3.59 11.21 15.66
CA GLU A 499 2.15 11.43 15.56
C GLU A 499 1.67 11.37 14.08
N PRO A 500 1.91 10.27 13.34
CA PRO A 500 1.68 10.20 11.89
C PRO A 500 0.19 10.35 11.48
N TRP A 501 -0.74 10.14 12.42
CA TRP A 501 -2.19 10.37 12.22
C TRP A 501 -2.60 11.84 12.39
N LYS A 502 -1.68 12.72 12.81
CA LYS A 502 -1.87 14.17 12.84
C LYS A 502 -1.31 14.78 11.55
N GLY A 503 -1.97 15.83 11.06
CA GLY A 503 -1.51 16.57 9.89
C GLY A 503 -0.39 17.57 10.21
N PRO A 504 0.11 18.30 9.20
CA PRO A 504 1.17 19.30 9.39
C PRO A 504 0.88 20.30 10.51
N ASN A 505 1.89 20.58 11.33
CA ASN A 505 1.84 21.53 12.44
C ASN A 505 2.97 22.56 12.34
N PHE A 506 2.76 23.58 11.51
CA PHE A 506 3.70 24.70 11.33
C PHE A 506 3.87 25.60 12.56
N ARG A 507 3.11 25.37 13.65
CA ARG A 507 3.26 26.09 14.93
C ARG A 507 4.21 25.39 15.90
N LYS A 508 4.75 24.22 15.55
CA LYS A 508 5.71 23.51 16.41
C LYS A 508 6.99 24.35 16.57
N VAL A 509 7.44 24.47 17.81
CA VAL A 509 8.64 25.24 18.19
C VAL A 509 9.83 24.28 18.43
N PRO A 510 11.08 24.72 18.19
CA PRO A 510 12.27 23.85 18.28
C PRO A 510 12.43 23.14 19.64
N GLU A 511 12.06 23.78 20.75
CA GLU A 511 12.24 23.24 22.11
C GLU A 511 11.35 22.02 22.40
N ARG A 512 10.34 21.78 21.56
CA ARG A 512 9.43 20.63 21.66
C ARG A 512 9.77 19.52 20.66
N VAL A 513 10.89 19.64 19.96
CA VAL A 513 11.34 18.64 19.00
C VAL A 513 12.48 17.83 19.63
N PRO A 514 12.40 16.49 19.64
CA PRO A 514 13.48 15.64 20.10
C PRO A 514 14.81 15.94 19.38
N ALA A 515 15.94 15.61 20.02
CA ALA A 515 17.24 15.72 19.34
C ALA A 515 17.30 14.81 18.10
N PRO A 516 18.04 15.15 17.04
CA PRO A 516 18.12 14.34 15.82
C PRO A 516 18.52 12.87 16.06
N LEU A 517 19.35 12.62 17.09
CA LEU A 517 19.76 11.29 17.52
C LEU A 517 18.54 10.40 17.81
N TYR A 518 17.46 10.96 18.36
CA TYR A 518 16.22 10.25 18.64
C TYR A 518 15.58 9.68 17.37
N TYR A 519 15.31 10.52 16.37
CA TYR A 519 14.66 10.05 15.13
C TYR A 519 15.58 9.18 14.26
N ALA A 520 16.89 9.45 14.23
CA ALA A 520 17.86 8.57 13.58
C ALA A 520 17.86 7.18 14.22
N SER A 521 17.77 7.11 15.55
CA SER A 521 17.70 5.86 16.31
C SER A 521 16.37 5.14 16.11
N ARG A 522 15.25 5.88 16.10
CA ARG A 522 13.90 5.36 15.80
C ARG A 522 13.83 4.72 14.41
N ALA A 523 14.51 5.31 13.43
CA ALA A 523 14.56 4.81 12.06
C ALA A 523 15.64 3.73 11.84
N GLY A 524 16.41 3.36 12.86
CA GLY A 524 17.45 2.34 12.73
C GLY A 524 18.63 2.78 11.86
N LEU A 525 18.86 4.09 11.69
CA LEU A 525 19.85 4.61 10.74
C LEU A 525 21.28 4.54 11.30
N ILE A 526 21.83 3.34 11.45
CA ILE A 526 23.07 3.06 12.18
C ILE A 526 24.25 3.97 11.80
N LYS A 527 24.46 4.24 10.51
CA LYS A 527 25.56 5.10 10.05
C LYS A 527 25.32 6.56 10.41
N VAL A 528 24.08 7.02 10.33
CA VAL A 528 23.68 8.38 10.75
C VAL A 528 23.81 8.52 12.27
N VAL A 529 23.39 7.51 13.04
CA VAL A 529 23.56 7.47 14.50
C VAL A 529 25.05 7.58 14.87
N SER A 530 25.93 6.82 14.22
CA SER A 530 27.39 6.91 14.45
C SER A 530 27.91 8.32 14.22
N LEU A 531 27.58 8.92 13.06
CA LEU A 531 28.01 10.27 12.70
C LEU A 531 27.46 11.34 13.67
N LEU A 532 26.25 11.17 14.19
CA LEU A 532 25.68 12.07 15.20
C LEU A 532 26.43 11.98 16.54
N LEU A 533 26.78 10.78 16.98
CA LEU A 533 27.51 10.55 18.23
C LEU A 533 28.98 11.01 18.16
N GLU A 534 29.57 11.04 16.97
CA GLU A 534 30.90 11.63 16.73
C GLU A 534 30.92 13.17 16.89
N ASN A 535 29.76 13.84 16.78
CA ASN A 535 29.63 15.29 16.93
C ASN A 535 29.33 15.75 18.37
N GLU A 536 29.73 14.97 19.38
CA GLU A 536 29.59 15.27 20.81
C GLU A 536 28.14 15.58 21.26
N ILE A 537 27.14 14.99 20.61
CA ILE A 537 25.74 15.08 21.04
C ILE A 537 25.56 14.26 22.32
N ASP A 538 24.77 14.79 23.27
CA ASP A 538 24.38 14.05 24.47
C ASP A 538 23.60 12.79 24.10
N VAL A 539 24.22 11.62 24.33
CA VAL A 539 23.65 10.29 24.07
C VAL A 539 22.39 10.02 24.89
N ASN A 540 22.26 10.67 26.05
CA ASN A 540 21.15 10.50 26.98
C ASN A 540 20.10 11.61 26.89
N ALA A 541 20.19 12.47 25.87
CA ALA A 541 19.25 13.56 25.64
C ALA A 541 17.80 13.04 25.67
N GLN A 542 17.01 13.61 26.58
CA GLN A 542 15.61 13.25 26.76
C GLN A 542 14.74 13.98 25.74
N GLY A 543 13.77 13.27 25.17
CA GLY A 543 12.82 13.80 24.21
C GLY A 543 11.98 12.70 23.57
N GLY A 544 10.81 13.11 23.08
CA GLY A 544 9.85 12.22 22.43
C GLY A 544 9.06 11.36 23.41
N GLU A 545 8.07 10.63 22.89
CA GLU A 545 7.14 9.81 23.68
C GLU A 545 7.83 8.62 24.36
N TYR A 546 8.89 8.09 23.76
CA TYR A 546 9.63 6.94 24.29
C TYR A 546 10.74 7.33 25.28
N GLY A 547 11.09 8.60 25.42
CA GLY A 547 12.05 9.09 26.42
C GLY A 547 13.42 9.47 25.86
N ASN A 548 14.16 8.54 25.24
CA ASN A 548 15.47 8.83 24.64
C ASN A 548 15.81 7.92 23.44
N ALA A 549 17.00 8.13 22.87
CA ALA A 549 17.48 7.39 21.70
C ALA A 549 17.58 5.86 21.93
N LEU A 550 18.03 5.43 23.12
CA LEU A 550 18.16 4.02 23.48
C LEU A 550 16.79 3.34 23.59
N GLN A 551 15.84 4.02 24.23
CA GLN A 551 14.47 3.53 24.39
C GLN A 551 13.75 3.41 23.04
N VAL A 552 13.83 4.44 22.19
CA VAL A 552 13.15 4.39 20.88
C VAL A 552 13.80 3.39 19.91
N ALA A 553 15.13 3.20 19.97
CA ALA A 553 15.81 2.12 19.23
C ALA A 553 15.39 0.73 19.71
N SER A 554 15.25 0.57 21.04
CA SER A 554 14.83 -0.67 21.68
C SER A 554 13.39 -1.03 21.33
N TYR A 555 12.49 -0.04 21.31
CA TYR A 555 11.11 -0.22 20.83
C TYR A 555 11.07 -0.61 19.35
N GLY A 556 11.90 0.04 18.53
CA GLY A 556 11.99 -0.21 17.08
C GLY A 556 12.67 -1.53 16.69
N GLY A 557 13.23 -2.28 17.64
CA GLY A 557 13.93 -3.54 17.35
C GLY A 557 15.31 -3.35 16.71
N HIS A 558 15.91 -2.16 16.82
CA HIS A 558 17.16 -1.81 16.13
C HIS A 558 18.39 -2.24 16.93
N GLU A 559 18.62 -3.55 17.02
CA GLU A 559 19.68 -4.16 17.85
C GLU A 559 21.07 -3.51 17.65
N GLN A 560 21.47 -3.26 16.40
CA GLN A 560 22.76 -2.64 16.09
C GLN A 560 22.87 -1.20 16.62
N VAL A 561 21.77 -0.45 16.57
CA VAL A 561 21.72 0.92 17.11
C VAL A 561 21.76 0.89 18.63
N VAL A 562 21.01 -0.02 19.27
CA VAL A 562 21.04 -0.24 20.73
C VAL A 562 22.47 -0.52 21.19
N LYS A 563 23.16 -1.46 20.52
CA LYS A 563 24.55 -1.79 20.84
C LYS A 563 25.47 -0.58 20.71
N LEU A 564 25.37 0.16 19.61
CA LEU A 564 26.18 1.38 19.39
C LEU A 564 25.94 2.44 20.47
N LEU A 565 24.69 2.69 20.85
CA LEU A 565 24.34 3.66 21.89
C LEU A 565 24.93 3.25 23.24
N LEU A 566 24.82 1.97 23.63
CA LEU A 566 25.40 1.43 24.87
C LEU A 566 26.93 1.50 24.88
N ASP A 567 27.58 1.22 23.74
CA ASP A 567 29.03 1.35 23.59
C ASP A 567 29.50 2.83 23.65
N LYS A 568 28.58 3.78 23.43
CA LYS A 568 28.76 5.23 23.63
C LYS A 568 28.24 5.72 24.98
N SER A 569 28.12 4.82 25.96
CA SER A 569 27.75 5.15 27.34
C SER A 569 26.33 5.70 27.51
N ALA A 570 25.39 5.26 26.68
CA ALA A 570 23.97 5.44 26.98
C ALA A 570 23.63 4.80 28.34
N ASP A 571 22.89 5.51 29.17
CA ASP A 571 22.42 5.00 30.45
C ASP A 571 21.34 3.93 30.21
N VAL A 572 21.74 2.67 30.45
CA VAL A 572 20.89 1.48 30.27
C VAL A 572 19.61 1.54 31.11
N ASN A 573 19.66 2.22 32.26
CA ASN A 573 18.58 2.33 33.23
C ASN A 573 17.83 3.67 33.17
N ALA A 574 18.17 4.52 32.20
CA ALA A 574 17.51 5.81 32.01
C ALA A 574 15.99 5.65 32.01
N GLN A 575 15.35 6.39 32.89
CA GLN A 575 13.90 6.48 32.97
C GLN A 575 13.44 7.66 32.13
N GLY A 576 12.47 7.43 31.25
CA GLY A 576 11.98 8.45 30.35
C GLY A 576 10.79 7.97 29.54
N GLY A 577 10.02 8.93 29.02
CA GLY A 577 8.83 8.63 28.23
C GLY A 577 7.74 7.87 29.00
N GLU A 578 6.77 7.34 28.27
CA GLU A 578 5.58 6.68 28.85
C GLU A 578 5.80 5.21 29.18
N TYR A 579 6.87 4.62 28.66
CA TYR A 579 7.13 3.18 28.73
C TYR A 579 8.23 2.80 29.73
N GLY A 580 8.72 3.77 30.50
CA GLY A 580 9.68 3.58 31.58
C GLY A 580 11.14 3.54 31.11
N ASN A 581 11.71 2.37 30.85
CA ASN A 581 13.11 2.21 30.40
C ASN A 581 13.26 1.36 29.12
N ALA A 582 14.50 1.22 28.65
CA ALA A 582 14.83 0.48 27.43
C ALA A 582 14.41 -1.00 27.49
N LEU A 583 14.52 -1.63 28.66
CA LEU A 583 14.17 -3.05 28.86
C LEU A 583 12.65 -3.27 28.73
N GLN A 584 11.86 -2.38 29.30
CA GLN A 584 10.41 -2.44 29.27
C GLN A 584 9.87 -2.26 27.84
N VAL A 585 10.38 -1.29 27.08
CA VAL A 585 9.98 -1.11 25.67
C VAL A 585 10.43 -2.26 24.76
N ALA A 586 11.63 -2.82 24.97
CA ALA A 586 12.10 -3.98 24.22
C ALA A 586 11.22 -5.20 24.48
N SER A 587 10.85 -5.42 25.75
CA SER A 587 9.96 -6.51 26.16
C SER A 587 8.57 -6.34 25.57
N TYR A 588 8.03 -5.12 25.57
CA TYR A 588 6.75 -4.80 24.95
C TYR A 588 6.77 -5.06 23.44
N GLY A 589 7.85 -4.68 22.75
CA GLY A 589 8.04 -4.93 21.31
C GLY A 589 8.35 -6.39 20.95
N GLY A 590 8.55 -7.28 21.94
CA GLY A 590 8.92 -8.69 21.71
C GLY A 590 10.36 -8.88 21.22
N HIS A 591 11.24 -7.90 21.41
CA HIS A 591 12.60 -7.89 20.88
C HIS A 591 13.57 -8.66 21.80
N GLU A 592 13.45 -10.00 21.80
CA GLU A 592 14.17 -10.90 22.71
C GLU A 592 15.70 -10.67 22.74
N GLN A 593 16.32 -10.44 21.57
CA GLN A 593 17.77 -10.18 21.47
C GLN A 593 18.16 -8.89 22.19
N ILE A 594 17.35 -7.84 22.06
CA ILE A 594 17.58 -6.55 22.71
C ILE A 594 17.36 -6.69 24.22
N VAL A 595 16.34 -7.43 24.65
CA VAL A 595 16.10 -7.74 26.07
C VAL A 595 17.33 -8.40 26.69
N LYS A 596 17.88 -9.44 26.04
CA LYS A 596 19.11 -10.11 26.51
C LYS A 596 20.29 -9.15 26.57
N LEU A 597 20.51 -8.37 25.50
CA LEU A 597 21.60 -7.39 25.44
C LEU A 597 21.52 -6.35 26.58
N LEU A 598 20.32 -5.85 26.88
CA LEU A 598 20.10 -4.87 27.94
C LEU A 598 20.36 -5.49 29.32
N LEU A 599 19.86 -6.71 29.58
CA LEU A 599 20.12 -7.43 30.83
C LEU A 599 21.62 -7.70 31.04
N ASP A 600 22.34 -8.09 29.98
CA ASP A 600 23.80 -8.30 30.03
C ASP A 600 24.56 -7.01 30.35
N LYS A 601 23.97 -5.85 30.06
CA LYS A 601 24.51 -4.52 30.36
C LYS A 601 24.00 -3.93 31.69
N GLY A 602 23.20 -4.68 32.46
CA GLY A 602 22.75 -4.32 33.82
C GLY A 602 21.44 -3.54 33.89
N ALA A 603 20.52 -3.76 32.94
CA ALA A 603 19.16 -3.21 32.93
C ALA A 603 18.20 -3.80 33.97
#